data_AF-A0A9W3SWZ8-F1
#
_entry.id   AF-A0A9W3SWZ8-F1
#
_cell.length_a   1.000
_cell.length_b   1.000
_cell.length_c   1.000
_cell.angle_alpha   90.00
_cell.angle_beta   90.00
_cell.angle_gamma   90.00
#
_symmetry.space_group_name_H-M   'P 1'
#
loop_
_entity.id
_entity.type
_entity.pdbx_description
1 polymer ?
#
loop_
_entity_poly.entity_id
_entity_poly.type
_entity_poly.pdbx_seq_one_letter_code
_entity_poly.pdbx_strand_id
1 'polypeptide(L)'
;MNFKKILGFIKKQKNELISEEIRKEIGFSQEILNVIKQATNSSIQPFYATDSKSKIAGVSFVTFEDYAEQQVIKLQSEVQKLGYLAFICERSFSQGSKSECRIAITQGNDQFDILTIQQTNGVNYEVSNIDVIFKLRKWNDRYPFIIIGADHDWVDAIFSAFPTCNLSRKKCMNFVQI
;
A
#
# COMPACT_ATOMS: atom_id res chain seq x y z
N MET A 1 0.14 -41.10 -18.36
CA MET A 1 0.22 -40.15 -17.21
C MET A 1 -0.39 -38.81 -17.63
N ASN A 2 -1.42 -38.36 -16.93
CA ASN A 2 -2.29 -37.26 -17.37
C ASN A 2 -1.73 -35.89 -16.93
N PHE A 3 -0.87 -35.29 -17.76
CA PHE A 3 -0.22 -34.00 -17.52
C PHE A 3 -1.19 -32.83 -17.24
N LYS A 4 -2.44 -32.90 -17.70
CA LYS A 4 -3.48 -31.91 -17.40
C LYS A 4 -3.89 -31.89 -15.91
N LYS A 5 -3.85 -33.04 -15.23
CA LYS A 5 -4.14 -33.11 -13.79
C LYS A 5 -3.01 -32.50 -12.96
N ILE A 6 -1.75 -32.67 -13.36
CA ILE A 6 -0.58 -32.15 -12.64
C ILE A 6 -0.53 -30.61 -12.73
N LEU A 7 -0.74 -30.03 -13.92
CA LEU A 7 -0.86 -28.57 -14.06
C LEU A 7 -2.06 -28.00 -13.28
N GLY A 8 -3.19 -28.73 -13.26
CA GLY A 8 -4.36 -28.34 -12.47
C GLY A 8 -4.10 -28.33 -10.96
N PHE A 9 -3.34 -29.31 -10.45
CA PHE A 9 -2.98 -29.40 -9.03
C PHE A 9 -1.96 -28.35 -8.59
N ILE A 10 -0.95 -28.06 -9.42
CA ILE A 10 0.04 -27.01 -9.12
C ILE A 10 -0.62 -25.62 -9.14
N LYS A 11 -1.57 -25.37 -10.05
CA LYS A 11 -2.34 -24.12 -10.10
C LYS A 11 -3.40 -24.02 -8.99
N LYS A 12 -3.85 -25.16 -8.45
CA LYS A 12 -4.84 -25.24 -7.34
C LYS A 12 -4.18 -25.03 -5.97
N GLN A 13 -2.95 -25.50 -5.76
CA GLN A 13 -2.21 -25.26 -4.50
C GLN A 13 -1.70 -23.83 -4.35
N LYS A 14 -1.37 -23.13 -5.46
CA LYS A 14 -0.92 -21.73 -5.39
C LYS A 14 -2.04 -20.73 -5.07
N ASN A 15 -3.30 -21.18 -4.99
CA ASN A 15 -4.50 -20.34 -4.88
C ASN A 15 -5.17 -20.34 -3.49
N GLU A 16 -4.62 -21.06 -2.50
CA GLU A 16 -5.01 -20.98 -1.08
C GLU A 16 -4.26 -19.82 -0.39
N LEU A 17 -4.38 -18.58 -0.89
CA LEU A 17 -3.49 -17.48 -0.46
C LEU A 17 -4.09 -16.53 0.58
N ILE A 18 -5.38 -16.67 0.89
CA ILE A 18 -6.01 -16.04 2.05
C ILE A 18 -6.89 -17.14 2.63
N SER A 19 -6.59 -17.60 3.85
CA SER A 19 -7.42 -18.61 4.49
C SER A 19 -8.84 -18.05 4.68
N GLU A 20 -9.86 -18.91 4.68
CA GLU A 20 -11.24 -18.45 4.88
C GLU A 20 -11.41 -17.71 6.23
N GLU A 21 -10.55 -18.02 7.20
CA GLU A 21 -10.45 -17.30 8.47
C GLU A 21 -9.98 -15.85 8.28
N ILE A 22 -8.87 -15.63 7.55
CA ILE A 22 -8.37 -14.27 7.27
C ILE A 22 -9.43 -13.50 6.49
N ARG A 23 -10.06 -14.13 5.49
CA ARG A 23 -11.12 -13.50 4.68
C ARG A 23 -12.30 -13.03 5.55
N LYS A 24 -12.73 -13.86 6.51
CA LYS A 24 -13.80 -13.51 7.45
C LYS A 24 -13.39 -12.41 8.41
N GLU A 25 -12.15 -12.44 8.89
CA GLU A 25 -11.62 -11.43 9.82
C GLU A 25 -11.55 -10.04 9.18
N ILE A 26 -11.04 -9.95 7.94
CA ILE A 26 -10.90 -8.66 7.24
C ILE A 26 -12.16 -8.23 6.47
N GLY A 27 -13.15 -9.12 6.33
CA GLY A 27 -14.41 -8.82 5.65
C GLY A 27 -14.29 -8.55 4.15
N PHE A 28 -13.26 -9.08 3.47
CA PHE A 28 -13.03 -8.82 2.05
C PHE A 28 -14.06 -9.53 1.17
N SER A 29 -14.67 -8.76 0.25
CA SER A 29 -15.59 -9.29 -0.76
C SER A 29 -14.85 -10.20 -1.77
N GLN A 30 -15.57 -11.05 -2.48
CA GLN A 30 -14.96 -11.85 -3.55
C GLN A 30 -14.39 -10.96 -4.68
N GLU A 31 -15.00 -9.80 -4.89
CA GLU A 31 -14.60 -8.83 -5.91
C GLU A 31 -13.21 -8.27 -5.64
N ILE A 32 -12.95 -7.77 -4.42
CA ILE A 32 -11.62 -7.25 -4.08
C ILE A 32 -10.56 -8.35 -4.16
N LEU A 33 -10.87 -9.58 -3.72
CA LEU A 33 -9.94 -10.70 -3.84
C LEU A 33 -9.55 -11.01 -5.30
N ASN A 34 -10.48 -10.83 -6.23
CA ASN A 34 -10.21 -11.02 -7.65
C ASN A 34 -9.31 -9.92 -8.22
N VAL A 35 -9.53 -8.65 -7.80
CA VAL A 35 -8.66 -7.52 -8.16
C VAL A 35 -7.22 -7.78 -7.73
N ILE A 36 -7.02 -8.18 -6.47
CA ILE A 36 -5.69 -8.46 -5.91
C ILE A 36 -4.99 -9.60 -6.68
N LYS A 37 -5.72 -10.68 -6.97
CA LYS A 37 -5.19 -11.82 -7.74
C LYS A 37 -4.83 -11.47 -9.19
N GLN A 38 -5.46 -10.44 -9.76
CA GLN A 38 -5.10 -9.95 -11.10
C GLN A 38 -3.91 -9.00 -11.05
N ALA A 39 -3.71 -8.29 -9.94
CA ALA A 39 -2.62 -7.34 -9.77
C ALA A 39 -1.28 -8.01 -9.46
N THR A 40 -1.26 -9.21 -8.88
CA THR A 40 -0.02 -9.89 -8.49
C THR A 40 -0.03 -11.40 -8.71
N ASN A 41 1.15 -11.95 -9.02
CA ASN A 41 1.42 -13.39 -9.00
C ASN A 41 2.16 -13.84 -7.73
N SER A 42 2.51 -12.89 -6.86
CA SER A 42 3.20 -13.12 -5.59
C SER A 42 2.27 -13.75 -4.56
N SER A 43 2.86 -14.33 -3.52
CA SER A 43 2.11 -14.80 -2.36
C SER A 43 1.43 -13.62 -1.66
N ILE A 44 0.12 -13.72 -1.45
CA ILE A 44 -0.63 -12.77 -0.62
C ILE A 44 -0.45 -13.18 0.84
N GLN A 45 -0.21 -12.22 1.72
CA GLN A 45 0.05 -12.42 3.15
C GLN A 45 -0.86 -11.51 3.97
N PRO A 46 -1.17 -11.84 5.24
CA PRO A 46 -1.84 -10.91 6.13
C PRO A 46 -1.04 -9.60 6.27
N PHE A 47 -1.74 -8.48 6.27
CA PHE A 47 -1.19 -7.17 6.63
C PHE A 47 -1.66 -6.78 8.02
N TYR A 48 -0.74 -6.33 8.86
CA TYR A 48 -1.00 -5.91 10.23
C TYR A 48 -0.71 -4.42 10.33
N ALA A 49 -1.63 -3.65 10.92
CA ALA A 49 -1.46 -2.21 11.12
C ALA A 49 -0.34 -1.85 12.11
N THR A 50 0.10 -2.81 12.93
CA THR A 50 1.09 -2.56 13.99
C THR A 50 2.04 -3.74 14.12
N ASP A 51 3.24 -3.47 14.59
CA ASP A 51 4.26 -4.48 14.88
C ASP A 51 3.81 -5.53 15.91
N SER A 52 2.80 -5.19 16.73
CA SER A 52 2.22 -6.13 17.69
C SER A 52 1.54 -7.34 17.04
N LYS A 53 1.31 -7.32 15.72
CA LYS A 53 0.64 -8.38 14.93
C LYS A 53 -0.69 -8.87 15.54
N SER A 54 -1.34 -8.03 16.33
CA SER A 54 -2.51 -8.40 17.13
C SER A 54 -3.83 -8.34 16.36
N LYS A 55 -3.86 -7.62 15.23
CA LYS A 55 -5.05 -7.44 14.39
C LYS A 55 -4.68 -7.41 12.92
N ILE A 56 -5.31 -8.26 12.12
CA ILE A 56 -5.17 -8.20 10.67
C ILE A 56 -5.94 -6.98 10.16
N ALA A 57 -5.23 -6.05 9.54
CA ALA A 57 -5.80 -4.84 8.95
C ALA A 57 -6.19 -5.06 7.48
N GLY A 58 -5.57 -6.02 6.82
CA GLY A 58 -5.86 -6.35 5.43
C GLY A 58 -4.94 -7.42 4.89
N VAL A 59 -4.53 -7.28 3.64
CA VAL A 59 -3.55 -8.16 3.00
C VAL A 59 -2.41 -7.38 2.40
N SER A 60 -1.27 -8.05 2.19
CA SER A 60 -0.11 -7.49 1.51
C SER A 60 0.49 -8.47 0.53
N PHE A 61 1.27 -7.96 -0.42
CA PHE A 61 2.09 -8.77 -1.30
C PHE A 61 3.37 -8.01 -1.67
N VAL A 62 4.38 -8.75 -2.12
CA VAL A 62 5.68 -8.21 -2.51
C VAL A 62 5.74 -7.95 -4.01
N THR A 63 6.40 -6.86 -4.39
CA THR A 63 6.76 -6.48 -5.75
C THR A 63 8.17 -5.88 -5.80
N PHE A 64 8.72 -5.62 -6.98
CA PHE A 64 10.00 -4.90 -7.08
C PHE A 64 9.78 -3.39 -7.07
N GLU A 65 10.76 -2.67 -6.51
CA GLU A 65 10.78 -1.20 -6.40
C GLU A 65 10.38 -0.49 -7.70
N ASP A 66 10.99 -0.90 -8.82
CA ASP A 66 10.77 -0.30 -10.15
C ASP A 66 9.30 -0.36 -10.62
N TYR A 67 8.50 -1.26 -10.06
CA TYR A 67 7.08 -1.44 -10.41
C TYR A 67 6.12 -0.98 -9.30
N ALA A 68 6.61 -0.71 -8.09
CA ALA A 68 5.78 -0.52 -6.91
C ALA A 68 4.80 0.65 -7.07
N GLU A 69 5.31 1.81 -7.48
CA GLU A 69 4.50 3.03 -7.64
C GLU A 69 3.40 2.86 -8.70
N GLN A 70 3.77 2.33 -9.88
CA GLN A 70 2.79 2.10 -10.96
C GLN A 70 1.72 1.09 -10.56
N GLN A 71 2.11 0.04 -9.84
CA GLN A 71 1.17 -0.95 -9.34
C GLN A 71 0.22 -0.39 -8.29
N VAL A 72 0.71 0.44 -7.35
CA VAL A 72 -0.15 1.10 -6.35
C VAL A 72 -1.14 2.05 -7.01
N ILE A 73 -0.70 2.90 -7.94
CA ILE A 73 -1.60 3.84 -8.62
C ILE A 73 -2.71 3.08 -9.35
N LYS A 74 -2.35 2.01 -10.07
CA LYS A 74 -3.33 1.16 -10.75
C LYS A 74 -4.32 0.57 -9.74
N LEU A 75 -3.81 -0.04 -8.67
CA LEU A 75 -4.65 -0.65 -7.63
C LEU A 75 -5.58 0.35 -6.98
N GLN A 76 -5.10 1.54 -6.59
CA GLN A 76 -5.94 2.59 -6.01
C GLN A 76 -7.13 2.91 -6.91
N SER A 77 -6.92 3.02 -8.24
CA SER A 77 -8.01 3.30 -9.18
C SER A 77 -9.08 2.20 -9.26
N GLU A 78 -8.72 0.95 -8.93
CA GLU A 78 -9.59 -0.22 -8.95
C GLU A 78 -10.28 -0.44 -7.59
N VAL A 79 -9.55 -0.27 -6.48
CA VAL A 79 -10.02 -0.66 -5.14
C VAL A 79 -10.70 0.48 -4.38
N GLN A 80 -10.42 1.75 -4.71
CA GLN A 80 -11.00 2.90 -3.99
C GLN A 80 -12.52 2.97 -4.14
N LYS A 81 -13.05 2.62 -5.32
CA LYS A 81 -14.50 2.57 -5.58
C LYS A 81 -15.21 1.48 -4.77
N LEU A 82 -14.45 0.51 -4.27
CA LEU A 82 -14.92 -0.61 -3.47
C LEU A 82 -14.76 -0.35 -1.95
N GLY A 83 -14.24 0.81 -1.56
CA GLY A 83 -14.01 1.18 -0.17
C GLY A 83 -12.74 0.60 0.45
N TYR A 84 -11.70 0.47 -0.37
CA TYR A 84 -10.38 0.01 0.06
C TYR A 84 -9.28 1.00 -0.33
N LEU A 85 -8.17 0.91 0.38
CA LEU A 85 -6.95 1.67 0.14
C LEU A 85 -5.84 0.69 -0.28
N ALA A 86 -5.04 1.09 -1.26
CA ALA A 86 -3.81 0.40 -1.64
C ALA A 86 -2.63 1.36 -1.49
N PHE A 87 -1.52 0.90 -0.91
CA PHE A 87 -0.35 1.74 -0.65
C PHE A 87 0.90 0.90 -0.44
N ILE A 88 2.08 1.49 -0.66
CA ILE A 88 3.38 0.90 -0.31
C ILE A 88 3.54 1.02 1.21
N CYS A 89 3.68 -0.11 1.91
CA CYS A 89 3.81 -0.15 3.36
C CYS A 89 5.20 -0.53 3.86
N GLU A 90 6.10 -0.94 2.96
CA GLU A 90 7.49 -1.26 3.26
C GLU A 90 8.32 -1.00 1.99
N ARG A 91 9.42 -0.26 2.10
CA ARG A 91 10.39 -0.07 1.00
C ARG A 91 11.75 -0.62 1.43
N SER A 92 12.36 -1.47 0.61
CA SER A 92 13.75 -1.87 0.79
C SER A 92 14.67 -0.85 0.13
N PHE A 93 15.42 -0.07 0.91
CA PHE A 93 16.41 0.88 0.39
C PHE A 93 17.78 0.24 0.06
N SER A 94 17.84 -1.09 -0.04
CA SER A 94 19.05 -1.74 -0.55
C SER A 94 19.32 -1.29 -2.00
N GLN A 95 20.60 -1.08 -2.34
CA GLN A 95 20.98 -0.60 -3.67
C GLN A 95 20.84 -1.71 -4.73
N GLY A 96 19.96 -1.53 -5.72
CA GLY A 96 19.89 -2.36 -6.93
C GLY A 96 18.48 -2.73 -7.39
N SER A 97 18.33 -3.18 -8.63
CA SER A 97 17.05 -3.59 -9.27
C SER A 97 16.42 -4.87 -8.69
N LYS A 98 16.87 -5.30 -7.51
CA LYS A 98 16.33 -6.44 -6.76
C LYS A 98 15.65 -6.01 -5.46
N SER A 99 15.56 -4.71 -5.20
CA SER A 99 14.93 -4.20 -4.01
C SER A 99 13.43 -4.45 -4.06
N GLU A 100 12.94 -5.07 -2.99
CA GLU A 100 11.56 -5.45 -2.84
C GLU A 100 10.78 -4.39 -2.07
N CYS A 101 9.56 -4.15 -2.53
CA CYS A 101 8.55 -3.33 -1.90
C CYS A 101 7.42 -4.22 -1.42
N ARG A 102 6.73 -3.81 -0.36
CA ARG A 102 5.47 -4.41 0.05
C ARG A 102 4.33 -3.45 -0.23
N ILE A 103 3.30 -3.95 -0.91
CA ILE A 103 2.03 -3.25 -1.11
C ILE A 103 1.00 -3.84 -0.17
N ALA A 104 0.34 -3.00 0.61
CA ALA A 104 -0.80 -3.34 1.45
C ALA A 104 -2.12 -2.92 0.80
N ILE A 105 -3.17 -3.69 1.07
CA ILE A 105 -4.56 -3.40 0.73
C ILE A 105 -5.40 -3.59 1.99
N THR A 106 -6.13 -2.55 2.36
CA THR A 106 -6.91 -2.44 3.61
C THR A 106 -8.25 -1.76 3.35
N GLN A 107 -9.22 -1.94 4.24
CA GLN A 107 -10.46 -1.16 4.20
C GLN A 107 -10.19 0.32 4.52
N GLY A 108 -10.87 1.22 3.82
CA GLY A 108 -10.77 2.66 4.04
C GLY A 108 -11.25 3.47 2.84
N ASN A 109 -11.68 4.71 3.11
CA ASN A 109 -12.23 5.62 2.09
C ASN A 109 -11.48 6.95 2.02
N ASP A 110 -10.67 7.26 3.03
CA ASP A 110 -9.86 8.46 3.08
C ASP A 110 -8.36 8.08 3.01
N GLN A 111 -7.61 8.70 2.10
CA GLN A 111 -6.17 8.42 1.95
C GLN A 111 -5.37 8.67 3.24
N PHE A 112 -5.85 9.55 4.12
CA PHE A 112 -5.19 9.81 5.41
C PHE A 112 -5.40 8.68 6.42
N ASP A 113 -6.32 7.74 6.18
CA ASP A 113 -6.45 6.52 6.99
C ASP A 113 -5.18 5.67 6.89
N ILE A 114 -4.42 5.76 5.79
CA ILE A 114 -3.10 5.12 5.63
C ILE A 114 -2.17 5.51 6.79
N LEU A 115 -2.15 6.80 7.14
CA LEU A 115 -1.28 7.34 8.19
C LEU A 115 -1.71 6.89 9.58
N THR A 116 -3.02 6.79 9.81
CA THR A 116 -3.58 6.25 11.05
C THR A 116 -3.20 4.78 11.21
N ILE A 117 -3.33 4.01 10.13
CA ILE A 117 -3.02 2.59 10.10
C ILE A 117 -1.53 2.35 10.36
N GLN A 118 -0.66 3.08 9.68
CA GLN A 118 0.81 2.95 9.83
C GLN A 118 1.35 3.64 11.10
N GLN A 119 0.49 4.33 11.86
CA GLN A 119 0.88 5.14 13.01
C GLN A 119 2.00 6.14 12.70
N THR A 120 2.01 6.67 11.48
CA THR A 120 3.08 7.52 10.97
C THR A 120 3.28 8.75 11.85
N ASN A 121 4.48 8.98 12.35
CA ASN A 121 4.79 10.08 13.28
C ASN A 121 6.26 10.52 13.16
N GLY A 122 6.62 11.58 13.88
CA GLY A 122 8.00 12.04 14.06
C GLY A 122 8.33 12.11 15.53
N VAL A 123 8.29 10.96 16.23
CA VAL A 123 8.45 10.90 17.70
C VAL A 123 9.74 11.55 18.19
N ASN A 124 10.81 11.50 17.40
CA ASN A 124 12.10 12.15 17.71
C ASN A 124 12.02 13.69 17.74
N TYR A 125 10.95 14.27 17.18
CA TYR A 125 10.71 15.70 17.08
C TYR A 125 9.40 16.11 17.77
N GLU A 126 8.84 15.26 18.63
CA GLU A 126 7.56 15.49 19.32
C GLU A 126 6.37 15.70 18.35
N VAL A 127 6.47 15.17 17.13
CA VAL A 127 5.40 15.24 16.13
C VAL A 127 4.54 13.99 16.27
N SER A 128 3.31 14.15 16.74
CA SER A 128 2.36 13.03 16.86
C SER A 128 1.75 12.64 15.51
N ASN A 129 1.15 11.45 15.44
CA ASN A 129 0.41 11.00 14.25
C ASN A 129 -0.72 11.97 13.85
N ILE A 130 -1.40 12.56 14.84
CA ILE A 130 -2.46 13.54 14.60
C ILE A 130 -1.87 14.82 13.97
N ASP A 131 -0.68 15.26 14.42
CA ASP A 131 0.00 16.42 13.85
C ASP A 131 0.39 16.20 12.38
N VAL A 132 0.90 15.00 12.06
CA VAL A 132 1.21 14.59 10.67
C VAL A 132 -0.05 14.65 9.81
N ILE A 133 -1.13 13.99 10.24
CA ILE A 133 -2.40 13.96 9.50
C ILE A 133 -2.94 15.38 9.28
N PHE A 134 -2.96 16.19 10.34
CA PHE A 134 -3.44 17.57 10.25
C PHE A 134 -2.61 18.42 9.29
N LYS A 135 -1.28 18.28 9.32
CA LYS A 135 -0.38 19.01 8.43
C LYS A 135 -0.57 18.60 6.98
N LEU A 136 -0.63 17.29 6.71
CA LEU A 136 -0.77 16.77 5.34
C LEU A 136 -2.15 17.07 4.75
N ARG A 137 -3.23 17.07 5.53
CA ARG A 137 -4.55 17.56 5.08
C ARG A 137 -4.48 19.01 4.63
N LYS A 138 -3.90 19.90 5.43
CA LYS A 138 -3.71 21.32 5.06
C LYS A 138 -2.86 21.49 3.79
N TRP A 139 -1.87 20.64 3.58
CA TRP A 139 -1.08 20.66 2.35
C TRP A 139 -1.88 20.19 1.16
N ASN A 140 -2.66 19.11 1.31
CA ASN A 140 -3.51 18.58 0.26
C ASN A 140 -4.59 19.57 -0.18
N ASP A 141 -5.15 20.35 0.75
CA ASP A 141 -6.10 21.42 0.44
C ASP A 141 -5.49 22.52 -0.44
N ARG A 142 -4.18 22.77 -0.30
CA ARG A 142 -3.46 23.82 -1.06
C ARG A 142 -2.84 23.29 -2.35
N TYR A 143 -2.29 22.09 -2.31
CA TYR A 143 -1.58 21.42 -3.38
C TYR A 143 -2.03 19.97 -3.41
N PRO A 144 -3.13 19.64 -4.11
CA PRO A 144 -3.70 18.30 -4.10
C PRO A 144 -2.68 17.23 -4.48
N PHE A 145 -2.65 16.16 -3.70
CA PHE A 145 -1.80 14.99 -3.89
C PHE A 145 -2.53 13.69 -3.50
N ILE A 146 -1.92 12.58 -3.91
CA ILE A 146 -2.35 11.22 -3.59
C ILE A 146 -1.21 10.56 -2.82
N ILE A 147 -1.49 10.08 -1.61
CA ILE A 147 -0.58 9.24 -0.83
C ILE A 147 -0.47 7.89 -1.55
N ILE A 148 0.74 7.49 -1.90
CA ILE A 148 1.05 6.21 -2.54
C ILE A 148 1.79 5.26 -1.59
N GLY A 149 2.33 5.76 -0.48
CA GLY A 149 2.96 4.93 0.52
C GLY A 149 3.12 5.65 1.85
N ALA A 150 3.21 4.87 2.91
CA ALA A 150 3.63 5.37 4.21
C ALA A 150 4.15 4.20 5.04
N ASP A 151 4.99 4.53 6.01
CA ASP A 151 5.36 3.67 7.13
C ASP A 151 5.40 4.54 8.39
N HIS A 152 6.00 4.04 9.47
CA HIS A 152 6.08 4.74 10.74
C HIS A 152 6.76 6.11 10.64
N ASP A 153 7.80 6.25 9.83
CA ASP A 153 8.70 7.42 9.77
C ASP A 153 8.76 8.11 8.40
N TRP A 154 7.95 7.66 7.43
CA TRP A 154 7.90 8.27 6.11
C TRP A 154 6.50 8.28 5.50
N VAL A 155 6.26 9.28 4.66
CA VAL A 155 5.11 9.35 3.76
C VAL A 155 5.60 9.64 2.35
N ASP A 156 4.97 8.96 1.39
CA ASP A 156 5.21 9.15 -0.03
C ASP A 156 3.92 9.51 -0.76
N ALA A 157 3.99 10.53 -1.60
CA ALA A 157 2.83 11.12 -2.24
C ALA A 157 3.18 11.73 -3.61
N ILE A 158 2.20 11.70 -4.51
CA ILE A 158 2.28 12.27 -5.85
C ILE A 158 1.30 13.43 -5.96
N PHE A 159 1.80 14.63 -6.30
CA PHE A 159 0.95 15.79 -6.58
C PHE A 159 0.06 15.54 -7.82
N SER A 160 -1.24 15.77 -7.67
CA SER A 160 -2.22 15.68 -8.76
C SER A 160 -2.06 16.80 -9.78
N ALA A 161 -1.56 17.96 -9.33
CA ALA A 161 -1.12 19.05 -10.18
C ALA A 161 0.07 19.74 -9.50
N PHE A 162 1.17 19.91 -10.24
CA PHE A 162 2.30 20.66 -9.71
C PHE A 162 1.91 22.14 -9.57
N PRO A 163 2.24 22.80 -8.46
CA PRO A 163 2.27 24.26 -8.47
C PRO A 163 3.22 24.71 -9.58
N THR A 164 2.82 25.71 -10.37
CA THR A 164 3.69 26.37 -11.36
C THR A 164 4.82 27.10 -10.63
N CYS A 165 5.79 26.35 -10.13
CA CYS A 165 6.95 26.86 -9.42
C CYS A 165 8.18 26.65 -10.30
N ASN A 166 8.96 27.70 -10.52
CA ASN A 166 10.17 27.73 -11.35
C ASN A 166 11.37 26.97 -10.74
N LEU A 167 11.13 25.98 -9.88
CA LEU A 167 12.16 25.16 -9.26
C LEU A 167 12.21 23.79 -9.97
N SER A 168 13.43 23.31 -10.22
CA SER A 168 13.71 22.18 -11.11
C SER A 168 12.90 20.92 -10.76
N ARG A 169 12.33 20.30 -11.81
CA ARG A 169 11.41 19.13 -11.84
C ARG A 169 11.75 17.93 -10.94
N LYS A 170 12.97 17.83 -10.41
CA LYS A 170 13.42 16.72 -9.54
C LYS A 170 13.31 16.98 -8.04
N LYS A 171 13.10 18.23 -7.59
CA LYS A 171 13.04 18.57 -6.14
C LYS A 171 11.62 18.59 -5.56
N CYS A 172 10.58 18.50 -6.39
CA CYS A 172 9.20 18.44 -5.92
C CYS A 172 8.69 17.00 -5.70
N MET A 173 9.54 16.01 -5.97
CA MET A 173 9.18 14.61 -5.91
C MET A 173 10.08 13.90 -4.90
N ASN A 174 9.37 13.17 -4.04
CA ASN A 174 9.79 12.01 -3.27
C ASN A 174 10.35 12.32 -1.89
N PHE A 175 9.65 11.74 -0.91
CA PHE A 175 10.04 11.56 0.48
C PHE A 175 9.90 12.79 1.39
N VAL A 176 8.84 12.78 2.20
CA VAL A 176 8.85 13.52 3.47
C VAL A 176 9.26 12.51 4.53
N GLN A 177 10.53 12.56 4.94
CA GLN A 177 10.96 11.93 6.18
C GLN A 177 10.43 12.82 7.32
N ILE A 178 9.67 12.23 8.23
CA ILE A 178 9.00 12.96 9.32
C ILE A 178 9.91 12.98 10.56
#